data_AF-A0A420MLS0-F1
#
_entry.id   AF-A0A420MLS0-F1
#
_cell.length_a   1.000
_cell.length_b   1.000
_cell.length_c   1.000
_cell.angle_alpha   90.00
_cell.angle_beta   90.00
_cell.angle_gamma   90.00
#
_symmetry.space_group_name_H-M   'P 1'
#
loop_
_entity.id
_entity.type
_entity.pdbx_description
1 polymer ?
#
loop_
_entity_poly.entity_id
_entity_poly.type
_entity_poly.pdbx_seq_one_letter_code
_entity_poly.pdbx_strand_id
1 'polypeptide(L)'
;MKLDIAKLTAFLVANSTGTGVLVCPGGGYSHVSIVKEGYTPAAYLNKLGIDAWVLDYTTTSNATAPIYPKPEDEVFAALKKIRHENPKIEKLGIWGFSAGGHLASTTLTNSKAGLDFGILAYPVITLEGNYTHIGSRDNLVGPNATAEELHDLSAQNLVSDTTPPTFLFHTFDDQAVPVQNTLMFAEAMAAHKRKAQVLILPDGPHGLGLALDDPVRSWTSELTRFLTYSI
;
A
#
# COMPACT_ATOMS: atom_id res chain seq x y z
N MET A 1 -12.27 2.51 17.32
CA MET A 1 -12.22 3.97 17.05
C MET A 1 -13.19 4.31 15.92
N LYS A 2 -13.88 5.46 15.93
CA LYS A 2 -14.72 5.91 14.81
C LYS A 2 -13.80 6.63 13.81
N LEU A 3 -13.77 6.18 12.55
CA LEU A 3 -13.03 6.87 11.49
C LEU A 3 -13.54 8.30 11.37
N ASP A 4 -12.64 9.27 11.27
CA ASP A 4 -13.01 10.61 10.83
C ASP A 4 -13.36 10.54 9.33
N ILE A 5 -14.65 10.74 9.03
CA ILE A 5 -15.16 10.63 7.66
C ILE A 5 -14.49 11.61 6.69
N ALA A 6 -13.91 12.71 7.19
CA ALA A 6 -13.16 13.66 6.37
C ALA A 6 -11.89 13.05 5.77
N LYS A 7 -11.38 11.95 6.33
CA LYS A 7 -10.14 11.29 5.89
C LYS A 7 -10.33 10.28 4.76
N LEU A 8 -11.56 9.91 4.39
CA LEU A 8 -11.82 8.89 3.37
C LEU A 8 -12.58 9.49 2.19
N THR A 9 -11.88 9.71 1.08
CA THR A 9 -12.49 10.23 -0.15
C THR A 9 -12.88 9.07 -1.07
N ALA A 10 -14.16 8.98 -1.46
CA ALA A 10 -14.66 7.94 -2.35
C ALA A 10 -14.64 8.38 -3.83
N PHE A 11 -14.18 7.48 -4.69
CA PHE A 11 -14.13 7.61 -6.15
C PHE A 11 -14.90 6.42 -6.74
N LEU A 12 -16.22 6.56 -6.81
CA LEU A 12 -17.12 5.48 -7.23
C LEU A 12 -17.49 5.61 -8.71
N VAL A 13 -17.65 4.47 -9.38
CA VAL A 13 -18.10 4.41 -10.76
C VAL A 13 -19.57 3.96 -10.86
N ALA A 14 -20.26 4.42 -11.90
CA ALA A 14 -21.66 4.04 -12.15
C ALA A 14 -21.80 2.54 -12.48
N ASN A 15 -20.91 2.02 -13.32
CA ASN A 15 -20.88 0.62 -13.76
C ASN A 15 -19.66 -0.09 -13.14
N SER A 16 -19.76 -0.40 -11.85
CA SER A 16 -18.70 -1.08 -11.10
C SER A 16 -18.52 -2.52 -11.56
N THR A 17 -17.27 -2.99 -11.62
CA THR A 17 -16.92 -4.39 -11.86
C THR A 17 -17.12 -5.30 -10.65
N GLY A 18 -17.61 -4.75 -9.52
CA GLY A 18 -17.66 -5.45 -8.23
C GLY A 18 -16.30 -5.48 -7.52
N THR A 19 -15.26 -4.85 -8.09
CA THR A 19 -13.94 -4.71 -7.46
C THR A 19 -13.79 -3.32 -6.84
N GLY A 20 -13.24 -3.29 -5.63
CA GLY A 20 -12.91 -2.09 -4.89
C GLY A 20 -11.43 -2.05 -4.48
N VAL A 21 -10.86 -0.86 -4.32
CA VAL A 21 -9.49 -0.69 -3.79
C VAL A 21 -9.42 0.45 -2.78
N LEU A 22 -8.87 0.17 -1.59
CA LEU A 22 -8.45 1.21 -0.65
C LEU A 22 -7.01 1.64 -0.97
N VAL A 23 -6.80 2.91 -1.27
CA VAL A 23 -5.49 3.50 -1.61
C VAL A 23 -4.91 4.20 -0.38
N CYS A 24 -3.68 3.85 -0.03
CA CYS A 24 -2.84 4.41 1.01
C CYS A 24 -1.65 5.13 0.35
N PRO A 25 -1.74 6.46 0.11
CA PRO A 25 -0.66 7.22 -0.53
C PRO A 25 0.62 7.19 0.32
N GLY A 26 1.78 7.50 -0.28
CA GLY A 26 3.03 7.63 0.45
C GLY A 26 3.19 8.99 1.14
N GLY A 27 4.44 9.32 1.47
CA GLY A 27 4.81 10.57 2.18
C GLY A 27 5.61 10.34 3.47
N GLY A 28 6.23 9.17 3.62
CA GLY A 28 7.19 8.89 4.71
C GLY A 28 6.56 8.88 6.11
N TYR A 29 5.24 8.68 6.23
CA TYR A 29 4.47 8.96 7.44
C TYR A 29 4.55 10.41 7.95
N SER A 30 5.14 11.32 7.16
CA SER A 30 5.28 12.74 7.50
C SER A 30 4.15 13.61 6.96
N HIS A 31 3.58 13.19 5.84
CA HIS A 31 2.42 13.77 5.17
C HIS A 31 1.81 12.70 4.26
N VAL A 32 0.70 13.02 3.59
CA VAL A 32 0.06 12.14 2.59
C VAL A 32 0.23 12.78 1.20
N SER A 33 0.81 12.03 0.25
CA SER A 33 0.96 12.44 -1.15
C SER A 33 -0.38 12.34 -1.91
N ILE A 34 -1.38 13.09 -1.45
CA ILE A 34 -2.80 12.83 -1.72
C ILE A 34 -3.16 12.89 -3.22
N VAL A 35 -2.58 13.81 -3.98
CA VAL A 35 -2.89 13.96 -5.41
C VAL A 35 -2.17 12.91 -6.25
N LYS A 36 -0.85 12.79 -6.08
CA LYS A 36 0.02 11.96 -6.93
C LYS A 36 -0.19 10.46 -6.67
N GLU A 37 -0.36 10.07 -5.42
CA GLU A 37 -0.41 8.68 -4.98
C GLU A 37 -1.78 8.30 -4.38
N GLY A 38 -2.75 9.21 -4.39
CA GLY A 38 -4.14 8.96 -4.00
C GLY A 38 -5.12 9.18 -5.14
N TYR A 39 -5.35 10.43 -5.53
CA TYR A 39 -6.37 10.77 -6.53
C TYR A 39 -6.01 10.30 -7.93
N THR A 40 -4.73 10.36 -8.30
CA THR A 40 -4.25 9.85 -9.60
C THR A 40 -4.49 8.33 -9.75
N PRO A 41 -4.09 7.47 -8.79
CA PRO A 41 -4.43 6.05 -8.85
C PRO A 41 -5.93 5.76 -8.73
N ALA A 42 -6.69 6.52 -7.94
CA ALA A 42 -8.14 6.37 -7.89
C ALA A 42 -8.80 6.66 -9.26
N ALA A 43 -8.39 7.74 -9.94
CA ALA A 43 -8.87 8.07 -11.28
C ALA A 43 -8.48 7.00 -12.32
N TYR A 44 -7.28 6.43 -12.20
CA TYR A 44 -6.87 5.31 -13.04
C TYR A 44 -7.74 4.06 -12.84
N LEU A 45 -8.02 3.69 -11.58
CA LEU A 45 -8.90 2.56 -11.26
C LEU A 45 -10.33 2.76 -11.78
N ASN A 46 -10.86 3.99 -11.67
CA ASN A 46 -12.18 4.31 -12.20
C ASN A 46 -12.27 4.14 -13.73
N LYS A 47 -11.19 4.41 -14.48
CA LYS A 47 -11.15 4.12 -15.93
C LYS A 47 -11.26 2.62 -16.24
N LEU A 48 -10.93 1.75 -15.29
CA LEU A 48 -11.08 0.30 -15.37
C LEU A 48 -12.42 -0.19 -14.80
N GLY A 49 -13.32 0.72 -14.38
CA GLY A 49 -14.59 0.37 -13.72
C GLY A 49 -14.43 -0.12 -12.28
N ILE A 50 -13.29 0.14 -11.64
CA ILE A 50 -13.00 -0.26 -10.26
C ILE A 50 -13.31 0.91 -9.32
N ASP A 51 -14.08 0.63 -8.27
CA ASP A 51 -14.36 1.60 -7.21
C ASP A 51 -13.10 1.83 -6.35
N ALA A 52 -12.83 3.07 -5.96
CA ALA A 52 -11.64 3.40 -5.18
C ALA A 52 -11.97 4.29 -3.99
N TRP A 53 -11.18 4.15 -2.93
CA TRP A 53 -11.19 5.04 -1.78
C TRP A 53 -9.78 5.48 -1.46
N VAL A 54 -9.57 6.76 -1.20
CA VAL A 54 -8.26 7.30 -0.83
C VAL A 54 -8.30 7.70 0.63
N LEU A 55 -7.38 7.15 1.42
CA LEU A 55 -7.26 7.42 2.84
C LEU A 55 -6.18 8.48 3.11
N ASP A 56 -6.60 9.63 3.65
CA ASP A 56 -5.74 10.66 4.22
C ASP A 56 -5.46 10.34 5.70
N TYR A 57 -4.67 9.30 5.92
CA TYR A 57 -4.39 8.75 7.25
C TYR A 57 -3.52 9.70 8.10
N THR A 58 -3.49 9.47 9.41
CA THR A 58 -2.70 10.25 10.37
C THR A 58 -1.21 10.19 10.03
N THR A 59 -0.56 11.34 10.06
CA THR A 59 0.89 11.48 9.80
C THR A 59 1.48 12.51 10.74
N THR A 60 2.81 12.69 10.73
CA THR A 60 3.44 13.68 11.61
C THR A 60 3.16 15.13 11.22
N SER A 61 2.46 15.40 10.11
CA SER A 61 1.95 16.75 9.80
C SER A 61 0.74 17.14 10.65
N ASN A 62 0.05 16.17 11.27
CA ASN A 62 -1.16 16.39 12.08
C ASN A 62 -1.17 15.65 13.42
N ALA A 63 -0.11 14.91 13.75
CA ALA A 63 0.11 14.25 15.04
C ALA A 63 1.60 14.26 15.40
N THR A 64 1.92 13.95 16.65
CA THR A 64 3.31 13.82 17.11
C THR A 64 3.75 12.35 17.04
N ALA A 65 4.95 12.08 16.52
CA ALA A 65 5.53 10.74 16.54
C ALA A 65 5.81 10.26 17.98
N PRO A 66 5.73 8.95 18.26
CA PRO A 66 5.31 7.87 17.36
C PRO A 66 3.81 7.91 17.08
N ILE A 67 3.43 7.71 15.81
CA ILE A 67 2.01 7.72 15.41
C ILE A 67 1.38 6.32 15.39
N TYR A 68 2.15 5.24 15.49
CA TYR A 68 1.62 3.88 15.61
C TYR A 68 0.77 3.71 16.91
N PRO A 69 -0.37 3.00 16.88
CA PRO A 69 -0.99 2.26 15.77
C PRO A 69 -2.04 3.07 14.98
N LYS A 70 -2.10 4.40 15.15
CA LYS A 70 -3.20 5.22 14.66
C LYS A 70 -3.48 5.08 13.15
N PRO A 71 -2.49 5.10 12.23
CA PRO A 71 -2.75 4.92 10.80
C PRO A 71 -3.37 3.55 10.47
N GLU A 72 -2.93 2.49 11.16
CA GLU A 72 -3.45 1.13 10.97
C GLU A 72 -4.91 1.03 11.42
N ASP A 73 -5.23 1.57 12.60
CA ASP A 73 -6.61 1.67 13.09
C ASP A 73 -7.54 2.37 12.09
N GLU A 74 -7.03 3.41 11.41
CA GLU A 74 -7.78 4.16 10.40
C GLU A 74 -8.01 3.33 9.12
N VAL A 75 -7.03 2.52 8.70
CA VAL A 75 -7.20 1.56 7.59
C VAL A 75 -8.27 0.53 7.92
N PHE A 76 -8.21 -0.13 9.08
CA PHE A 76 -9.24 -1.10 9.48
C PHE A 76 -10.64 -0.49 9.58
N ALA A 77 -10.74 0.74 10.10
CA ALA A 77 -12.01 1.44 10.15
C ALA A 77 -12.54 1.81 8.76
N ALA A 78 -11.65 2.19 7.82
CA ALA A 78 -11.99 2.42 6.42
C ALA A 78 -12.49 1.15 5.73
N LEU A 79 -11.76 0.03 5.86
CA LEU A 79 -12.18 -1.27 5.30
C LEU A 79 -13.56 -1.69 5.80
N LYS A 80 -13.81 -1.58 7.11
CA LYS A 80 -15.11 -1.87 7.71
C LYS A 80 -16.23 -1.00 7.12
N LYS A 81 -15.98 0.31 6.96
CA LYS A 81 -16.94 1.25 6.36
C LYS A 81 -17.22 0.92 4.90
N ILE A 82 -16.17 0.65 4.11
CA ILE A 82 -16.29 0.30 2.69
C ILE A 82 -17.18 -0.93 2.52
N ARG A 83 -16.88 -2.02 3.26
CA ARG A 83 -17.67 -3.26 3.22
C ARG A 83 -19.12 -3.04 3.66
N HIS A 84 -19.35 -2.22 4.68
CA HIS A 84 -20.70 -1.95 5.18
C HIS A 84 -21.55 -1.14 4.19
N GLU A 85 -20.99 -0.10 3.58
CA GLU A 85 -21.73 0.83 2.74
C GLU A 85 -21.79 0.39 1.26
N ASN A 86 -20.93 -0.54 0.86
CA ASN A 86 -20.82 -1.00 -0.52
C ASN A 86 -20.93 -2.53 -0.58
N PRO A 87 -22.09 -3.11 -0.22
CA PRO A 87 -22.27 -4.57 -0.19
C PRO A 87 -22.15 -5.24 -1.56
N LYS A 88 -22.15 -4.45 -2.65
CA LYS A 88 -21.92 -4.90 -4.04
C LYS A 88 -20.44 -5.20 -4.35
N ILE A 89 -19.50 -4.80 -3.49
CA ILE A 89 -18.08 -5.05 -3.70
C ILE A 89 -17.76 -6.50 -3.33
N GLU A 90 -17.55 -7.31 -4.35
CA GLU A 90 -17.18 -8.72 -4.25
C GLU A 90 -15.71 -8.87 -3.85
N LYS A 91 -14.81 -8.10 -4.48
CA LYS A 91 -13.37 -8.12 -4.20
C LYS A 91 -12.90 -6.76 -3.69
N LEU A 92 -12.19 -6.71 -2.58
CA LEU A 92 -11.56 -5.49 -2.05
C LEU A 92 -10.05 -5.72 -1.90
N GLY A 93 -9.28 -4.89 -2.58
CA GLY A 93 -7.84 -4.83 -2.40
C GLY A 93 -7.38 -3.60 -1.64
N ILE A 94 -6.09 -3.58 -1.33
CA ILE A 94 -5.39 -2.41 -0.79
C ILE A 94 -4.22 -2.03 -1.70
N TRP A 95 -3.99 -0.74 -1.89
CA TRP A 95 -2.88 -0.22 -2.68
C TRP A 95 -2.07 0.78 -1.89
N GLY A 96 -0.82 0.45 -1.57
CA GLY A 96 0.12 1.34 -0.89
C GLY A 96 1.29 1.81 -1.74
N PHE A 97 1.76 3.04 -1.49
CA PHE A 97 2.96 3.62 -2.10
C PHE A 97 3.99 3.99 -1.03
N SER A 98 5.28 3.65 -1.21
CA SER A 98 6.33 4.06 -0.26
C SER A 98 5.98 3.71 1.20
N ALA A 99 5.90 4.68 2.12
CA ALA A 99 5.41 4.50 3.49
C ALA A 99 3.94 4.05 3.58
N GLY A 100 3.08 4.48 2.66
CA GLY A 100 1.73 3.90 2.51
C GLY A 100 1.78 2.45 2.01
N GLY A 101 2.86 2.07 1.31
CA GLY A 101 3.21 0.69 0.97
C GLY A 101 3.45 -0.16 2.21
N HIS A 102 4.17 0.38 3.20
CA HIS A 102 4.33 -0.28 4.50
C HIS A 102 2.97 -0.49 5.17
N LEU A 103 2.18 0.58 5.33
CA LEU A 103 0.84 0.53 5.91
C LEU A 103 -0.08 -0.49 5.20
N ALA A 104 -0.05 -0.50 3.86
CA ALA A 104 -0.83 -1.44 3.06
C ALA A 104 -0.35 -2.88 3.25
N SER A 105 0.97 -3.10 3.28
CA SER A 105 1.55 -4.43 3.40
C SER A 105 1.29 -5.06 4.78
N THR A 106 1.45 -4.31 5.88
CA THR A 106 1.16 -4.82 7.23
C THR A 106 -0.33 -5.14 7.41
N THR A 107 -1.21 -4.30 6.85
CA THR A 107 -2.66 -4.54 6.81
C THR A 107 -2.98 -5.79 5.96
N LEU A 108 -2.39 -5.90 4.77
CA LEU A 108 -2.61 -7.01 3.83
C LEU A 108 -2.22 -8.37 4.42
N THR A 109 -1.17 -8.40 5.23
CA THR A 109 -0.71 -9.61 5.93
C THR A 109 -1.56 -9.97 7.15
N ASN A 110 -2.43 -9.08 7.60
CA ASN A 110 -3.35 -9.34 8.71
C ASN A 110 -4.66 -9.94 8.19
N SER A 111 -4.91 -11.22 8.49
CA SER A 111 -6.10 -11.95 8.03
C SER A 111 -7.43 -11.32 8.44
N LYS A 112 -7.46 -10.50 9.52
CA LYS A 112 -8.65 -9.76 9.95
C LYS A 112 -9.06 -8.66 8.97
N ALA A 113 -8.16 -8.24 8.07
CA ALA A 113 -8.45 -7.22 7.08
C ALA A 113 -9.44 -7.70 5.99
N GLY A 114 -9.50 -9.03 5.74
CA GLY A 114 -10.43 -9.61 4.76
C GLY A 114 -10.25 -9.04 3.35
N LEU A 115 -8.99 -8.83 2.97
CA LEU A 115 -8.58 -8.32 1.66
C LEU A 115 -8.40 -9.48 0.67
N ASP A 116 -8.74 -9.23 -0.58
CA ASP A 116 -8.69 -10.22 -1.66
C ASP A 116 -7.39 -10.13 -2.47
N PHE A 117 -6.72 -8.98 -2.46
CA PHE A 117 -5.43 -8.74 -3.14
C PHE A 117 -4.72 -7.50 -2.60
N GLY A 118 -3.44 -7.36 -2.93
CA GLY A 118 -2.62 -6.18 -2.62
C GLY A 118 -1.89 -5.60 -3.82
N ILE A 119 -1.62 -4.29 -3.79
CA ILE A 119 -0.78 -3.57 -4.74
C ILE A 119 0.23 -2.75 -3.93
N LEU A 120 1.52 -3.00 -4.12
CA LEU A 120 2.58 -2.35 -3.36
C LEU A 120 3.57 -1.72 -4.34
N ALA A 121 3.61 -0.39 -4.37
CA ALA A 121 4.45 0.38 -5.29
C ALA A 121 5.59 1.06 -4.55
N TYR A 122 6.83 0.71 -4.94
CA TYR A 122 8.10 1.09 -4.29
C TYR A 122 7.97 1.12 -2.76
N PRO A 123 7.45 0.04 -2.15
CA PRO A 123 7.00 0.05 -0.77
C PRO A 123 8.19 0.11 0.18
N VAL A 124 8.02 0.84 1.28
CA VAL A 124 8.74 0.50 2.52
C VAL A 124 8.16 -0.82 3.01
N ILE A 125 9.02 -1.78 3.35
CA ILE A 125 8.62 -3.12 3.82
C ILE A 125 9.30 -3.41 5.16
N THR A 126 10.62 -3.25 5.23
CA THR A 126 11.36 -3.47 6.47
C THR A 126 11.53 -2.16 7.25
N LEU A 127 11.36 -2.24 8.56
CA LEU A 127 11.78 -1.20 9.52
C LEU A 127 13.08 -1.57 10.24
N GLU A 128 13.63 -2.76 9.95
CA GLU A 128 14.86 -3.28 10.53
C GLU A 128 16.01 -3.41 9.51
N GLY A 129 17.24 -3.27 10.01
CA GLY A 129 18.47 -3.45 9.24
C GLY A 129 18.73 -2.38 8.17
N ASN A 130 19.62 -2.71 7.24
CA ASN A 130 20.26 -1.74 6.33
C ASN A 130 19.36 -1.22 5.20
N TYR A 131 18.19 -1.83 4.95
CA TYR A 131 17.25 -1.41 3.90
C TYR A 131 16.09 -0.56 4.44
N THR A 132 16.17 -0.18 5.71
CA THR A 132 15.16 0.62 6.39
C THR A 132 15.12 2.04 5.82
N HIS A 133 13.92 2.51 5.47
CA HIS A 133 13.69 3.93 5.26
C HIS A 133 13.54 4.64 6.62
N ILE A 134 14.65 5.16 7.14
CA ILE A 134 14.76 5.71 8.51
C ILE A 134 13.67 6.73 8.84
N GLY A 135 13.37 7.65 7.91
CA GLY A 135 12.33 8.66 8.12
C GLY A 135 10.94 8.06 8.34
N SER A 136 10.59 6.99 7.62
CA SER A 136 9.31 6.30 7.81
C SER A 136 9.25 5.60 9.17
N ARG A 137 10.33 4.91 9.55
CA ARG A 137 10.45 4.25 10.85
C ARG A 137 10.28 5.25 11.99
N ASP A 138 11.08 6.32 11.97
CA ASP A 138 11.13 7.29 13.07
C ASP A 138 9.80 8.04 13.22
N ASN A 139 9.12 8.35 12.11
CA ASN A 139 7.78 8.94 12.17
C ASN A 139 6.73 7.96 12.73
N LEU A 140 6.81 6.68 12.37
CA LEU A 140 5.83 5.67 12.77
C LEU A 140 6.00 5.24 14.23
N VAL A 141 7.20 4.77 14.60
CA VAL A 141 7.51 4.13 15.89
C VAL A 141 8.54 4.87 16.74
N GLY A 142 9.08 5.98 16.23
CA GLY A 142 10.09 6.77 16.94
C GLY A 142 11.52 6.22 16.76
N PRO A 143 12.54 7.03 17.08
CA PRO A 143 13.95 6.66 16.90
C PRO A 143 14.44 5.61 17.90
N ASN A 144 13.68 5.36 18.98
CA ASN A 144 14.05 4.45 20.06
C ASN A 144 13.21 3.16 20.08
N ALA A 145 12.52 2.84 18.97
CA ALA A 145 11.76 1.60 18.85
C ALA A 145 12.66 0.38 19.11
N THR A 146 12.14 -0.59 19.84
CA THR A 146 12.84 -1.82 20.18
C THR A 146 13.03 -2.70 18.95
N ALA A 147 14.01 -3.60 18.97
CA ALA A 147 14.21 -4.56 17.89
C ALA A 147 12.97 -5.44 17.64
N GLU A 148 12.23 -5.78 18.70
CA GLU A 148 10.99 -6.54 18.62
C GLU A 148 9.90 -5.73 17.89
N GLU A 149 9.68 -4.46 18.25
CA GLU A 149 8.72 -3.59 17.54
C GLU A 149 9.08 -3.43 16.05
N LEU A 150 10.37 -3.27 15.73
CA LEU A 150 10.83 -3.17 14.34
C LEU A 150 10.61 -4.48 13.58
N HIS A 151 10.87 -5.62 14.21
CA HIS A 151 10.66 -6.93 13.63
C HIS A 151 9.18 -7.21 13.36
N ASP A 152 8.32 -6.95 14.34
CA ASP A 152 6.87 -7.18 14.30
C ASP A 152 6.14 -6.27 13.31
N LEU A 153 6.72 -5.12 13.00
CA LEU A 153 6.16 -4.19 12.01
C LEU A 153 6.81 -4.32 10.64
N SER A 154 7.87 -5.11 10.48
CA SER A 154 8.47 -5.35 9.17
C SER A 154 7.65 -6.36 8.37
N ALA A 155 7.02 -5.91 7.30
CA ALA A 155 5.93 -6.63 6.63
C ALA A 155 6.36 -7.97 6.00
N GLN A 156 7.66 -8.15 5.67
CA GLN A 156 8.17 -9.44 5.20
C GLN A 156 8.04 -10.54 6.26
N ASN A 157 8.11 -10.19 7.55
CA ASN A 157 7.98 -11.14 8.67
C ASN A 157 6.53 -11.53 8.94
N LEU A 158 5.56 -10.79 8.36
CA LEU A 158 4.13 -10.97 8.57
C LEU A 158 3.46 -11.80 7.47
N VAL A 159 4.17 -12.08 6.37
CA VAL A 159 3.63 -12.92 5.29
C VAL A 159 3.27 -14.30 5.84
N SER A 160 2.11 -14.79 5.44
CA SER A 160 1.57 -16.08 5.89
C SER A 160 0.79 -16.78 4.79
N ASP A 161 0.31 -17.98 5.10
CA ASP A 161 -0.54 -18.78 4.22
C ASP A 161 -1.92 -18.14 3.95
N THR A 162 -2.23 -17.03 4.62
CA THR A 162 -3.44 -16.24 4.39
C THR A 162 -3.18 -14.96 3.60
N THR A 163 -1.93 -14.57 3.35
CA THR A 163 -1.60 -13.35 2.61
C THR A 163 -2.14 -13.42 1.17
N PRO A 164 -2.96 -12.45 0.74
CA PRO A 164 -3.57 -12.48 -0.59
C PRO A 164 -2.58 -12.31 -1.76
N PRO A 165 -2.96 -12.63 -3.00
CA PRO A 165 -2.18 -12.32 -4.19
C PRO A 165 -1.75 -10.85 -4.22
N THR A 166 -0.47 -10.59 -4.50
CA THR A 166 0.08 -9.23 -4.42
C THR A 166 0.81 -8.84 -5.70
N PHE A 167 0.51 -7.65 -6.21
CA PHE A 167 1.32 -6.99 -7.24
C PHE A 167 2.36 -6.08 -6.58
N LEU A 168 3.62 -6.22 -6.99
CA LEU A 168 4.75 -5.45 -6.49
C LEU A 168 5.39 -4.70 -7.65
N PHE A 169 5.54 -3.39 -7.50
CA PHE A 169 6.27 -2.53 -8.44
C PHE A 169 7.44 -1.84 -7.75
N HIS A 170 8.59 -1.72 -8.41
CA HIS A 170 9.73 -0.93 -7.95
C HIS A 170 10.61 -0.49 -9.15
N THR A 171 11.48 0.47 -8.93
CA THR A 171 12.65 0.75 -9.79
C THR A 171 13.92 0.23 -9.12
N PHE A 172 14.88 -0.25 -9.90
CA PHE A 172 16.07 -0.93 -9.37
C PHE A 172 17.05 0.06 -8.71
N ASP A 173 17.08 1.30 -9.18
CA ASP A 173 17.98 2.37 -8.72
C ASP A 173 17.32 3.34 -7.73
N ASP A 174 16.20 2.95 -7.10
CA ASP A 174 15.54 3.77 -6.09
C ASP A 174 16.49 4.13 -4.94
N GLN A 175 16.81 5.43 -4.84
CA GLN A 175 17.79 5.95 -3.88
C GLN A 175 17.18 6.25 -2.50
N ALA A 176 15.86 6.27 -2.37
CA ALA A 176 15.20 6.56 -1.10
C ALA A 176 14.80 5.28 -0.39
N VAL A 177 14.12 4.37 -1.08
CA VAL A 177 13.71 3.08 -0.55
C VAL A 177 14.39 2.00 -1.38
N PRO A 178 15.40 1.30 -0.86
CA PRO A 178 16.10 0.30 -1.65
C PRO A 178 15.17 -0.79 -2.18
N VAL A 179 15.37 -1.22 -3.43
CA VAL A 179 14.58 -2.26 -4.12
C VAL A 179 14.47 -3.57 -3.33
N GLN A 180 15.42 -3.81 -2.43
CA GLN A 180 15.44 -4.92 -1.48
C GLN A 180 14.15 -5.01 -0.65
N ASN A 181 13.46 -3.90 -0.38
CA ASN A 181 12.15 -3.93 0.27
C ASN A 181 11.15 -4.79 -0.52
N THR A 182 11.04 -4.57 -1.84
CA THR A 182 10.20 -5.39 -2.72
C THR A 182 10.71 -6.82 -2.81
N LEU A 183 12.02 -7.02 -2.91
CA LEU A 183 12.60 -8.37 -3.04
C LEU A 183 12.37 -9.21 -1.79
N MET A 184 12.52 -8.65 -0.58
CA MET A 184 12.25 -9.34 0.69
C MET A 184 10.79 -9.75 0.81
N PHE A 185 9.85 -8.86 0.45
CA PHE A 185 8.43 -9.22 0.48
C PHE A 185 8.11 -10.31 -0.56
N ALA A 186 8.66 -10.22 -1.78
CA ALA A 186 8.49 -11.23 -2.81
C ALA A 186 9.06 -12.60 -2.40
N GLU A 187 10.22 -12.61 -1.76
CA GLU A 187 10.85 -13.82 -1.22
C GLU A 187 9.99 -14.44 -0.12
N ALA A 188 9.47 -13.64 0.82
CA ALA A 188 8.55 -14.11 1.85
C ALA A 188 7.27 -14.69 1.24
N MET A 189 6.69 -14.03 0.23
CA MET A 189 5.54 -14.54 -0.53
C MET A 189 5.86 -15.90 -1.18
N ALA A 190 7.04 -16.05 -1.79
CA ALA A 190 7.47 -17.30 -2.39
C ALA A 190 7.66 -18.42 -1.35
N ALA A 191 8.27 -18.11 -0.20
CA ALA A 191 8.47 -19.06 0.90
C ALA A 191 7.13 -19.62 1.44
N HIS A 192 6.11 -18.78 1.51
CA HIS A 192 4.73 -19.16 1.87
C HIS A 192 3.88 -19.66 0.69
N LYS A 193 4.48 -19.87 -0.49
CA LYS A 193 3.79 -20.34 -1.71
C LYS A 193 2.60 -19.47 -2.11
N ARG A 194 2.69 -18.16 -1.83
CA ARG A 194 1.70 -17.16 -2.19
C ARG A 194 1.98 -16.60 -3.57
N LYS A 195 0.93 -16.16 -4.26
CA LYS A 195 1.04 -15.59 -5.61
C LYS A 195 1.55 -14.15 -5.51
N ALA A 196 2.64 -13.85 -6.21
CA ALA A 196 3.12 -12.50 -6.39
C ALA A 196 3.41 -12.22 -7.87
N GLN A 197 3.04 -11.03 -8.34
CA GLN A 197 3.47 -10.51 -9.63
C GLN A 197 4.42 -9.34 -9.37
N VAL A 198 5.69 -9.48 -9.77
CA VAL A 198 6.74 -8.51 -9.48
C VAL A 198 7.18 -7.84 -10.78
N LEU A 199 7.16 -6.51 -10.81
CA LEU A 199 7.77 -5.71 -11.87
C LEU A 199 8.83 -4.81 -11.26
N ILE A 200 10.08 -4.99 -11.70
CA ILE A 200 11.18 -4.10 -11.34
C ILE A 200 11.72 -3.48 -12.63
N LEU A 201 11.58 -2.17 -12.75
CA LEU A 201 12.17 -1.41 -13.87
C LEU A 201 13.64 -1.10 -13.59
N PRO A 202 14.48 -0.97 -14.63
CA PRO A 202 15.92 -0.75 -14.45
C PRO A 202 16.23 0.60 -13.77
N ASP A 203 15.45 1.64 -14.06
CA ASP A 203 15.70 2.98 -13.55
C ASP A 203 14.42 3.82 -13.34
N GLY A 204 14.45 4.69 -12.33
CA GLY A 204 13.46 5.72 -12.09
C GLY A 204 13.49 6.23 -10.65
N PRO A 205 13.20 7.53 -10.42
CA PRO A 205 13.26 8.10 -9.08
C PRO A 205 12.19 7.52 -8.16
N HIS A 206 12.46 7.53 -6.85
CA HIS A 206 11.46 7.21 -5.83
C HIS A 206 10.20 8.08 -6.00
N GLY A 207 9.04 7.51 -5.65
CA GLY A 207 7.78 8.24 -5.71
C GLY A 207 7.36 8.55 -7.14
N LEU A 208 7.69 7.68 -8.10
CA LEU A 208 7.36 7.82 -9.52
C LEU A 208 5.85 8.02 -9.77
N GLY A 209 4.99 7.48 -8.90
CA GLY A 209 3.55 7.39 -9.12
C GLY A 209 3.24 6.38 -10.23
N LEU A 210 2.24 6.69 -11.06
CA LEU A 210 1.86 5.85 -12.20
C LEU A 210 2.65 6.11 -13.49
N ALA A 211 3.39 7.23 -13.53
CA ALA A 211 4.12 7.68 -14.72
C ALA A 211 3.29 7.58 -16.03
N LEU A 212 2.02 8.02 -16.00
CA LEU A 212 1.06 7.78 -17.08
C LEU A 212 1.53 8.30 -18.45
N ASP A 213 2.30 9.39 -18.45
CA ASP A 213 2.82 10.03 -19.66
C ASP A 213 4.27 9.61 -19.99
N ASP A 214 4.86 8.69 -19.21
CA ASP A 214 6.20 8.16 -19.45
C ASP A 214 6.09 6.76 -20.11
N PRO A 215 6.39 6.63 -21.41
CA PRO A 215 6.28 5.35 -22.12
C PRO A 215 7.33 4.32 -21.67
N VAL A 216 8.38 4.75 -20.99
CA VAL A 216 9.44 3.87 -20.47
C VAL A 216 9.10 3.38 -19.07
N ARG A 217 8.51 4.25 -18.24
CA ARG A 217 8.31 3.97 -16.81
C ARG A 217 6.86 3.74 -16.39
N SER A 218 5.89 3.93 -17.29
CA SER A 218 4.52 3.53 -16.99
C SER A 218 4.44 2.01 -16.81
N TRP A 219 3.92 1.60 -15.65
CA TRP A 219 3.77 0.20 -15.26
C TRP A 219 2.29 -0.23 -15.22
N THR A 220 1.40 0.66 -15.63
CA THR A 220 -0.06 0.49 -15.51
C THR A 220 -0.60 -0.65 -16.37
N SER A 221 0.03 -0.97 -17.49
CA SER A 221 -0.34 -2.14 -18.30
C SER A 221 -0.18 -3.46 -17.52
N GLU A 222 0.92 -3.62 -16.78
CA GLU A 222 1.17 -4.80 -15.96
C GLU A 222 0.24 -4.86 -14.75
N LEU A 223 -0.07 -3.72 -14.15
CA LEU A 223 -1.09 -3.64 -13.11
C LEU A 223 -2.48 -4.00 -13.64
N THR A 224 -2.85 -3.51 -14.82
CA THR A 224 -4.13 -3.87 -15.47
C THR A 224 -4.20 -5.37 -15.68
N ARG A 225 -3.12 -5.98 -16.17
CA ARG A 225 -3.04 -7.43 -16.38
C ARG A 225 -3.23 -8.20 -15.06
N PHE A 226 -2.62 -7.76 -13.97
CA PHE A 226 -2.82 -8.35 -12.65
C PHE A 226 -4.28 -8.23 -12.19
N LEU A 227 -4.85 -7.02 -12.23
CA LEU A 227 -6.24 -6.76 -11.84
C LEU A 227 -7.26 -7.51 -12.69
N THR A 228 -6.93 -7.86 -13.93
CA THR A 228 -7.86 -8.57 -14.83
C THR A 228 -7.79 -10.09 -14.68
N TYR A 229 -6.59 -10.63 -14.47
CA TYR A 229 -6.34 -12.07 -14.62
C TYR A 229 -5.80 -12.78 -13.37
N SER A 230 -5.43 -12.05 -12.32
CA SER A 230 -4.72 -12.61 -11.16
C SER A 230 -5.41 -12.41 -9.81
N ILE A 231 -6.47 -11.59 -9.76
CA ILE A 231 -7.30 -11.38 -8.57
C ILE A 231 -8.62 -12.12 -8.66
#